data_AF-A0A167C4M3-F1
#
_entry.id   AF-A0A167C4M3-F1
#
_cell.length_a   1.000
_cell.length_b   1.000
_cell.length_c   1.000
_cell.angle_alpha   90.00
_cell.angle_beta   90.00
_cell.angle_gamma   90.00
#
_symmetry.space_group_name_H-M   'P 1'
#
loop_
_entity.id
_entity.type
_entity.pdbx_description
1 polymer ?
#
loop_
_entity_poly.entity_id
_entity_poly.type
_entity_poly.pdbx_seq_one_letter_code
_entity_poly.pdbx_strand_id
1 'polypeptide(L)'
;MKELQKLVGSLNKSGALNGFLGGVAGGGLTSLLGSKKGKKTGKKAIKYGALAAVGGLAWKAYKQYSEQSQASNQQRDSAAYDQAIAGRSKPSSTFDFAPAKMPEQSFEEVAEKDGGSGQLIIMRAMIAAAYADGHIDETERQKIFAQVETMALSVTEKAMLFDELRKPMSLTELVQAVPDAQTGIEVYTASASAIDLQQSVSQQYLQALAHQLCLPRELVQSIHQELAALQHTI
;
A
#
# COMPACT_ATOMS: atom_id res chain seq x y z
N MET A 1 -46.42 -50.08 6.35
CA MET A 1 -45.41 -49.15 6.90
C MET A 1 -43.99 -49.46 6.40
N LYS A 2 -43.74 -49.45 5.08
CA LYS A 2 -42.37 -49.58 4.51
C LYS A 2 -42.06 -48.60 3.38
N GLU A 3 -43.05 -47.84 2.90
CA GLU A 3 -42.85 -46.82 1.85
C GLU A 3 -42.54 -45.41 2.38
N LEU A 4 -42.53 -45.20 3.70
CA LEU A 4 -42.12 -43.92 4.32
C LEU A 4 -40.63 -43.84 4.65
N GLN A 5 -39.87 -44.94 4.52
CA GLN A 5 -38.42 -44.93 4.76
C GLN A 5 -37.60 -44.68 3.48
N LYS A 6 -38.21 -44.68 2.29
CA LYS A 6 -37.51 -44.38 1.02
C LYS A 6 -37.50 -42.90 0.63
N LEU A 7 -38.26 -42.04 1.31
CA LEU A 7 -38.34 -40.59 1.01
C LEU A 7 -37.37 -39.72 1.82
N VAL A 8 -36.73 -40.26 2.87
CA VAL A 8 -35.70 -39.54 3.66
C VAL A 8 -34.28 -39.79 3.11
N GLY A 9 -34.07 -40.81 2.29
CA GLY A 9 -32.76 -41.12 1.70
C GLY A 9 -32.41 -40.35 0.42
N SER A 10 -33.33 -39.56 -0.13
CA SER A 10 -33.19 -38.94 -1.46
C SER A 10 -32.73 -37.47 -1.45
N LEU A 11 -32.55 -36.84 -0.29
CA LEU A 11 -32.23 -35.41 -0.20
C LEU A 11 -30.81 -35.08 0.27
N ASN A 12 -29.99 -36.10 0.56
CA ASN A 12 -28.57 -35.89 0.91
C ASN A 12 -27.63 -35.94 -0.31
N LYS A 13 -28.16 -35.77 -1.53
CA LYS A 13 -27.38 -35.86 -2.79
C LYS A 13 -27.65 -34.73 -3.79
N SER A 14 -28.11 -33.58 -3.33
CA SER A 14 -28.22 -32.39 -4.16
C SER A 14 -27.44 -31.25 -3.52
N GLY A 15 -26.20 -31.07 -4.00
CA GLY A 15 -25.40 -29.88 -3.75
C GLY A 15 -26.03 -28.67 -4.42
N ALA A 16 -26.73 -27.89 -3.61
CA ALA A 16 -27.13 -26.51 -3.83
C ALA A 16 -27.60 -26.01 -2.47
N LEU A 17 -27.25 -24.78 -2.07
CA LEU A 17 -27.52 -24.10 -0.77
C LEU A 17 -26.31 -23.83 0.14
N ASN A 18 -25.10 -23.68 -0.43
CA ASN A 18 -23.95 -23.08 0.28
C ASN A 18 -23.76 -21.58 0.00
N GLY A 19 -24.74 -20.92 -0.62
CA GLY A 19 -24.70 -19.49 -0.86
C GLY A 19 -25.99 -18.87 -0.35
N PHE A 20 -25.86 -17.89 0.54
CA PHE A 20 -26.92 -16.98 0.98
C PHE A 20 -27.89 -17.52 2.05
N LEU A 21 -27.45 -17.69 3.31
CA LEU A 21 -28.28 -17.40 4.51
C LEU A 21 -27.46 -17.57 5.81
N GLY A 22 -26.66 -16.57 6.18
CA GLY A 22 -25.87 -16.61 7.43
C GLY A 22 -25.69 -15.26 8.11
N GLY A 23 -26.55 -14.28 7.78
CA GLY A 23 -26.58 -12.99 8.43
C GLY A 23 -27.74 -12.90 9.42
N VAL A 24 -27.44 -12.38 10.61
CA VAL A 24 -28.35 -11.77 11.60
C VAL A 24 -29.33 -12.68 12.36
N ALA A 25 -28.83 -13.48 13.31
CA ALA A 25 -29.53 -13.74 14.58
C ALA A 25 -28.65 -14.50 15.57
N GLY A 26 -28.18 -13.83 16.63
CA GLY A 26 -27.85 -14.47 17.91
C GLY A 26 -26.39 -14.86 18.18
N GLY A 27 -25.64 -13.93 18.79
CA GLY A 27 -24.64 -14.23 19.84
C GLY A 27 -23.25 -14.76 19.42
N GLY A 28 -22.19 -14.06 19.85
CA GLY A 28 -20.87 -14.69 20.01
C GLY A 28 -19.65 -13.80 19.81
N LEU A 29 -19.37 -12.90 20.75
CA LEU A 29 -18.02 -12.37 20.98
C LEU A 29 -17.17 -13.46 21.65
N THR A 30 -16.68 -14.48 20.93
CA THR A 30 -15.98 -15.60 21.59
C THR A 30 -14.73 -16.16 20.91
N SER A 31 -14.21 -15.58 19.82
CA SER A 31 -12.93 -16.05 19.25
C SER A 31 -11.68 -15.26 19.68
N LEU A 32 -11.74 -14.55 20.83
CA LEU A 32 -10.60 -13.78 21.38
C LEU A 32 -10.04 -14.32 22.70
N LEU A 33 -10.29 -15.58 23.06
CA LEU A 33 -9.69 -16.13 24.28
C LEU A 33 -9.27 -17.61 24.16
N GLY A 34 -7.97 -17.82 23.94
CA GLY A 34 -7.25 -18.88 24.63
C GLY A 34 -6.91 -20.14 23.83
N SER A 35 -5.67 -20.20 23.36
CA SER A 35 -4.87 -21.42 23.44
C SER A 35 -3.45 -21.09 23.95
N LYS A 36 -3.29 -21.24 25.27
CA LYS A 36 -1.98 -21.49 25.90
C LYS A 36 -1.38 -22.72 25.22
N LYS A 37 -0.12 -22.61 24.77
CA LYS A 37 0.86 -23.67 24.40
C LYS A 37 1.21 -23.71 22.89
N GLY A 38 2.35 -23.09 22.54
CA GLY A 38 3.02 -23.25 21.24
C GLY A 38 3.81 -22.02 20.76
N LYS A 39 4.72 -21.45 21.57
CA LYS A 39 6.17 -21.42 21.29
C LYS A 39 6.57 -21.25 19.80
N LYS A 40 7.17 -20.08 19.54
CA LYS A 40 8.27 -19.79 18.57
C LYS A 40 7.92 -19.33 17.15
N THR A 41 7.18 -18.23 17.03
CA THR A 41 7.25 -17.38 15.83
C THR A 41 7.51 -15.94 16.24
N GLY A 42 8.74 -15.47 15.98
CA GLY A 42 9.10 -14.08 15.73
C GLY A 42 8.91 -13.03 16.82
N LYS A 43 9.93 -12.82 17.68
CA LYS A 43 10.11 -11.60 18.49
C LYS A 43 10.42 -10.33 17.65
N LYS A 44 9.77 -10.14 16.50
CA LYS A 44 9.96 -8.95 15.65
C LYS A 44 8.72 -8.06 15.57
N ALA A 45 7.55 -8.49 16.02
CA ALA A 45 6.27 -7.79 15.92
C ALA A 45 6.11 -6.45 16.68
N ILE A 46 7.15 -5.90 17.33
CA ILE A 46 7.04 -4.68 18.17
C ILE A 46 8.08 -3.61 17.75
N LYS A 47 8.59 -3.67 16.52
CA LYS A 47 9.42 -2.59 15.94
C LYS A 47 8.77 -1.95 14.70
N TYR A 48 7.45 -2.06 14.58
CA TYR A 48 6.71 -1.62 13.40
C TYR A 48 6.00 -0.29 13.71
N GLY A 49 6.67 0.81 13.38
CA GLY A 49 6.15 2.19 13.47
C GLY A 49 5.30 2.58 12.27
N ALA A 50 4.99 3.88 12.12
CA ALA A 50 4.12 4.45 11.08
C ALA A 50 4.42 3.99 9.63
N LEU A 51 5.65 3.58 9.33
CA LEU A 51 6.06 3.08 8.01
C LEU A 51 5.46 1.73 7.65
N ALA A 52 5.26 0.83 8.61
CA ALA A 52 4.58 -0.44 8.35
C ALA A 52 3.10 -0.20 7.96
N ALA A 53 2.48 0.86 8.52
CA ALA A 53 1.15 1.27 8.11
C ALA A 53 1.14 1.80 6.67
N VAL A 54 2.16 2.57 6.26
CA VAL A 54 2.33 3.01 4.86
C VAL A 54 2.48 1.81 3.92
N GLY A 55 3.36 0.85 4.24
CA GLY A 55 3.55 -0.37 3.44
C GLY A 55 2.26 -1.19 3.32
N GLY A 56 1.53 -1.36 4.42
CA GLY A 56 0.24 -2.05 4.41
C GLY A 56 -0.83 -1.36 3.57
N LEU A 57 -0.91 -0.02 3.61
CA LEU A 57 -1.82 0.76 2.77
C LEU A 57 -1.44 0.69 1.29
N ALA A 58 -0.15 0.83 1.00
CA ALA A 58 0.38 0.72 -0.36
C ALA A 58 0.07 -0.65 -0.95
N TRP A 59 0.27 -1.73 -0.19
CA TRP A 59 -0.10 -3.07 -0.61
C TRP A 59 -1.60 -3.23 -0.82
N LYS A 60 -2.43 -2.76 0.12
CA LYS A 60 -3.89 -2.90 0.03
C LYS A 60 -4.45 -2.15 -1.19
N ALA A 61 -3.95 -0.92 -1.42
CA ALA A 61 -4.28 -0.13 -2.60
C ALA A 61 -3.85 -0.83 -3.90
N TYR A 62 -2.65 -1.42 -3.92
CA TYR A 62 -2.16 -2.18 -5.07
C TYR A 62 -2.98 -3.46 -5.30
N LYS A 63 -3.39 -4.16 -4.24
CA LYS A 63 -4.28 -5.31 -4.31
C LYS A 63 -5.64 -4.93 -4.91
N GLN A 64 -6.25 -3.86 -4.44
CA GLN A 64 -7.51 -3.37 -5.01
C GLN A 64 -7.37 -2.99 -6.49
N TYR A 65 -6.30 -2.27 -6.85
CA TYR A 65 -5.98 -1.93 -8.24
C TYR A 65 -5.80 -3.17 -9.12
N SER A 66 -5.15 -4.21 -8.59
CA SER A 66 -4.91 -5.44 -9.35
C SER A 66 -6.18 -6.25 -9.58
N GLU A 67 -7.05 -6.37 -8.59
CA GLU A 67 -8.36 -7.01 -8.72
C GLU A 67 -9.25 -6.28 -9.74
N GLN A 68 -9.27 -4.94 -9.71
CA GLN A 68 -10.04 -4.12 -10.66
C GLN A 68 -9.49 -4.21 -12.10
N SER A 69 -8.16 -4.31 -12.24
CA SER A 69 -7.50 -4.46 -13.54
C SER A 69 -7.70 -5.85 -14.16
N GLN A 70 -7.86 -6.90 -13.36
CA GLN A 70 -8.16 -8.25 -13.85
C GLN A 70 -9.59 -8.37 -14.38
N ALA A 71 -10.56 -7.72 -13.72
CA ALA A 71 -11.95 -7.69 -14.18
C ALA A 71 -12.15 -6.97 -15.52
N SER A 72 -11.31 -5.97 -15.84
CA SER A 72 -11.39 -5.21 -17.10
C SER A 72 -10.63 -5.86 -18.26
N ASN A 73 -9.73 -6.81 -18.00
CA ASN A 73 -8.95 -7.51 -19.03
C ASN A 73 -9.62 -8.80 -19.56
N GLN A 74 -10.71 -9.27 -18.95
CA GLN A 74 -11.49 -10.42 -19.43
C GLN A 74 -12.40 -10.13 -20.63
N GLN A 75 -12.49 -8.87 -21.08
CA GLN A 75 -13.42 -8.45 -22.13
C GLN A 75 -12.77 -7.81 -23.37
N ARG A 76 -11.45 -7.94 -23.53
CA ARG A 76 -10.77 -7.58 -24.79
C ARG A 76 -10.30 -8.85 -25.49
N ASP A 77 -10.96 -9.19 -26.59
CA ASP A 77 -10.50 -10.15 -27.61
C ASP A 77 -9.03 -9.87 -27.94
N SER A 78 -8.14 -10.62 -27.31
CA SER A 78 -6.72 -10.30 -27.19
C SER A 78 -5.90 -10.87 -28.36
N ALA A 79 -6.48 -11.78 -29.14
CA ALA A 79 -5.80 -12.44 -30.24
C ALA A 79 -5.46 -11.50 -31.42
N ALA A 80 -6.33 -10.54 -31.74
CA ALA A 80 -6.13 -9.65 -32.89
C ALA A 80 -5.22 -8.44 -32.58
N TYR A 81 -5.13 -8.03 -31.31
CA TYR A 81 -4.30 -6.89 -30.87
C TYR A 81 -2.86 -7.30 -30.56
N ASP A 82 -2.63 -8.46 -29.93
CA ASP A 82 -1.27 -8.96 -29.65
C ASP A 82 -0.48 -9.22 -30.94
N GLN A 83 -1.15 -9.67 -32.00
CA GLN A 83 -0.51 -9.90 -33.29
C GLN A 83 -0.15 -8.59 -34.02
N ALA A 84 -0.77 -7.46 -33.67
CA ALA A 84 -0.47 -6.14 -34.24
C ALA A 84 0.60 -5.35 -33.46
N ILE A 85 0.94 -5.77 -32.23
CA ILE A 85 1.92 -5.08 -31.36
C ILE A 85 3.24 -5.85 -31.17
N ALA A 86 3.32 -7.11 -31.62
CA ALA A 86 4.54 -7.94 -31.56
C ALA A 86 5.80 -7.34 -32.23
N GLY A 87 5.69 -6.21 -32.95
CA GLY A 87 6.80 -5.46 -33.53
C GLY A 87 7.20 -4.15 -32.82
N ARG A 88 6.50 -3.73 -31.75
CA ARG A 88 6.88 -2.53 -30.98
C ARG A 88 7.61 -2.95 -29.71
N SER A 89 8.90 -2.64 -29.64
CA SER A 89 9.65 -2.65 -28.40
C SER A 89 8.89 -1.84 -27.36
N LYS A 90 8.45 -2.48 -26.27
CA LYS A 90 7.88 -1.77 -25.12
C LYS A 90 8.94 -0.78 -24.64
N PRO A 91 8.61 0.51 -24.43
CA PRO A 91 9.53 1.41 -23.76
C PRO A 91 9.87 0.76 -22.41
N SER A 92 11.16 0.63 -22.11
CA SER A 92 11.62 0.15 -20.81
C SER A 92 11.25 1.19 -19.76
N SER A 93 10.07 1.08 -19.18
CA SER A 93 9.77 1.82 -17.95
C SER A 93 10.63 1.22 -16.84
N THR A 94 11.31 2.08 -16.09
CA THR A 94 12.06 1.67 -14.89
C THR A 94 11.14 0.97 -13.87
N PHE A 95 9.85 1.29 -13.90
CA PHE A 95 8.84 0.75 -12.99
C PHE A 95 7.85 -0.15 -13.74
N ASP A 96 7.70 -1.41 -13.30
CA ASP A 96 6.67 -2.35 -13.76
C ASP A 96 5.57 -2.46 -12.69
N PHE A 97 4.38 -1.90 -12.98
CA PHE A 97 3.20 -1.97 -12.10
C PHE A 97 2.21 -3.06 -12.54
N ALA A 98 2.66 -4.11 -13.23
CA ALA A 98 1.78 -5.18 -13.70
C ALA A 98 0.97 -5.81 -12.56
N PRO A 99 -0.39 -5.83 -12.64
CA PRO A 99 -1.33 -6.13 -11.55
C PRO A 99 -1.40 -7.60 -11.08
N ALA A 100 -0.28 -8.32 -11.01
CA ALA A 100 -0.26 -9.71 -10.52
C ALA A 100 1.10 -10.17 -9.98
N LYS A 101 2.11 -9.29 -9.92
CA LYS A 101 3.49 -9.72 -9.67
C LYS A 101 4.05 -9.36 -8.30
N MET A 102 3.40 -8.51 -7.50
CA MET A 102 3.95 -8.04 -6.21
C MET A 102 3.24 -8.72 -5.02
N PRO A 103 3.93 -9.59 -4.26
CA PRO A 103 3.39 -10.13 -3.01
C PRO A 103 3.45 -9.08 -1.88
N GLU A 104 2.65 -9.28 -0.85
CA GLU A 104 2.61 -8.43 0.36
C GLU A 104 3.98 -8.29 1.03
N GLN A 105 4.73 -9.39 1.08
CA GLN A 105 6.06 -9.44 1.71
C GLN A 105 7.03 -8.43 1.10
N SER A 106 6.90 -8.12 -0.19
CA SER A 106 7.78 -7.13 -0.81
C SER A 106 7.55 -5.75 -0.18
N PHE A 107 6.29 -5.38 0.15
CA PHE A 107 5.91 -4.14 0.85
C PHE A 107 6.40 -4.06 2.30
N GLU A 108 6.46 -5.19 3.00
CA GLU A 108 7.07 -5.25 4.31
C GLU A 108 8.60 -5.11 4.23
N GLU A 109 9.21 -5.67 3.20
CA GLU A 109 10.66 -5.67 2.99
C GLU A 109 11.22 -4.30 2.60
N VAL A 110 10.45 -3.39 1.98
CA VAL A 110 10.97 -2.05 1.64
C VAL A 110 11.43 -1.31 2.88
N ALA A 111 10.67 -1.36 3.97
CA ALA A 111 11.10 -0.76 5.24
C ALA A 111 12.40 -1.41 5.79
N GLU A 112 12.66 -2.69 5.49
CA GLU A 112 13.83 -3.45 5.96
C GLU A 112 15.00 -3.50 4.96
N LYS A 113 14.86 -2.94 3.75
CA LYS A 113 15.82 -3.06 2.64
C LYS A 113 17.13 -2.31 2.93
N ASP A 114 18.25 -2.99 2.64
CA ASP A 114 19.63 -2.47 2.71
C ASP A 114 19.92 -1.57 3.93
N GLY A 115 19.60 -2.05 5.13
CA GLY A 115 20.02 -1.41 6.37
C GLY A 115 19.29 -0.12 6.74
N GLY A 116 18.08 0.10 6.21
CA GLY A 116 17.24 1.27 6.53
C GLY A 116 17.07 2.27 5.39
N SER A 117 17.68 2.01 4.23
CA SER A 117 17.58 2.84 3.03
C SER A 117 16.14 3.05 2.54
N GLY A 118 15.31 1.99 2.61
CA GLY A 118 13.89 2.08 2.23
C GLY A 118 13.09 2.91 3.23
N GLN A 119 13.28 2.70 4.53
CA GLN A 119 12.71 3.58 5.56
C GLN A 119 13.13 5.04 5.37
N LEU A 120 14.40 5.30 5.03
CA LEU A 120 14.92 6.63 4.77
C LEU A 120 14.22 7.29 3.58
N ILE A 121 14.06 6.59 2.44
CA ILE A 121 13.40 7.19 1.25
C ILE A 121 11.93 7.52 1.51
N ILE A 122 11.22 6.69 2.27
CA ILE A 122 9.83 6.98 2.66
C ILE A 122 9.74 8.23 3.52
N MET A 123 10.62 8.38 4.51
CA MET A 123 10.66 9.57 5.37
C MET A 123 11.02 10.82 4.57
N ARG A 124 11.98 10.74 3.65
CA ARG A 124 12.34 11.85 2.76
C ARG A 124 11.19 12.24 1.85
N ALA A 125 10.42 11.28 1.35
CA ALA A 125 9.21 11.53 0.59
C ALA A 125 8.16 12.34 1.39
N MET A 126 7.92 11.94 2.65
CA MET A 126 7.00 12.66 3.54
C MET A 126 7.46 14.10 3.80
N ILE A 127 8.75 14.30 4.06
CA ILE A 127 9.31 15.65 4.28
C ILE A 127 9.21 16.48 3.01
N ALA A 128 9.62 15.96 1.85
CA ALA A 128 9.53 16.65 0.57
C ALA A 128 8.08 17.06 0.24
N ALA A 129 7.11 16.18 0.52
CA ALA A 129 5.70 16.46 0.32
C ALA A 129 5.19 17.57 1.27
N ALA A 130 5.47 17.46 2.57
CA ALA A 130 5.07 18.47 3.56
C ALA A 130 5.69 19.86 3.27
N TYR A 131 6.91 19.88 2.76
CA TYR A 131 7.54 21.11 2.27
C TYR A 131 6.87 21.69 1.03
N ALA A 132 6.47 20.83 0.08
CA ALA A 132 5.77 21.26 -1.13
C ALA A 132 4.41 21.92 -0.82
N ASP A 133 3.72 21.48 0.24
CA ASP A 133 2.47 22.08 0.70
C ASP A 133 2.68 23.44 1.41
N GLY A 134 3.92 23.84 1.69
CA GLY A 134 4.26 25.15 2.26
C GLY A 134 3.90 25.33 3.75
N HIS A 135 3.51 24.25 4.44
CA HIS A 135 3.04 24.30 5.82
C HIS A 135 4.10 23.99 6.89
N ILE A 136 5.33 23.63 6.49
CA ILE A 136 6.43 23.41 7.43
C ILE A 136 6.87 24.74 8.04
N ASP A 137 6.29 25.06 9.20
CA ASP A 137 6.76 26.14 10.06
C ASP A 137 7.85 25.64 11.03
N GLU A 138 8.44 26.57 11.78
CA GLU A 138 9.51 26.26 12.75
C GLU A 138 9.05 25.27 13.84
N THR A 139 7.76 25.31 14.21
CA THR A 139 7.19 24.43 15.23
C THR A 139 7.03 23.02 14.69
N GLU A 140 6.53 22.87 13.46
CA GLU A 140 6.43 21.57 12.79
C GLU A 140 7.80 20.96 12.56
N ARG A 141 8.78 21.77 12.15
CA ARG A 141 10.17 21.32 12.02
C ARG A 141 10.72 20.77 13.33
N GLN A 142 10.46 21.42 14.46
CA GLN A 142 10.89 20.94 15.78
C GLN A 142 10.19 19.64 16.18
N LYS A 143 8.90 19.49 15.86
CA LYS A 143 8.17 18.23 16.10
C LYS A 143 8.75 17.08 15.28
N ILE A 144 9.02 17.30 13.99
CA ILE A 144 9.65 16.28 13.15
C ILE A 144 11.05 15.95 13.68
N PHE A 145 11.82 16.96 14.09
CA PHE A 145 13.15 16.78 14.68
C PHE A 145 13.10 15.88 15.92
N ALA A 146 12.24 16.20 16.90
CA ALA A 146 12.06 15.41 18.11
C ALA A 146 11.62 13.97 17.78
N GLN A 147 10.71 13.81 16.82
CA GLN A 147 10.26 12.49 16.40
C GLN A 147 11.41 11.65 15.82
N VAL A 148 12.23 12.24 14.94
CA VAL A 148 13.40 11.57 14.34
C VAL A 148 14.43 11.12 15.39
N GLU A 149 14.61 11.89 16.46
CA GLU A 149 15.50 11.49 17.56
C GLU A 149 15.04 10.21 18.27
N THR A 150 13.73 10.03 18.43
CA THR A 150 13.15 8.83 19.06
C THR A 150 13.22 7.57 18.18
N MET A 151 13.45 7.74 16.88
CA MET A 151 13.50 6.62 15.95
C MET A 151 14.79 5.80 16.10
N ALA A 152 14.68 4.49 15.85
CA ALA A 152 15.79 3.54 15.85
C ALA A 152 16.60 3.58 14.54
N LEU A 153 16.97 4.78 14.11
CA LEU A 153 17.82 5.04 12.94
C LEU A 153 19.29 5.13 13.36
N SER A 154 20.20 4.79 12.46
CA SER A 154 21.62 5.04 12.62
C SER A 154 21.93 6.54 12.71
N VAL A 155 23.09 6.89 13.26
CA VAL A 155 23.54 8.29 13.36
C VAL A 155 23.61 8.96 11.98
N THR A 156 24.10 8.22 10.97
CA THR A 156 24.20 8.70 9.59
C THR A 156 22.82 8.98 8.99
N GLU A 157 21.84 8.11 9.21
CA GLU A 157 20.47 8.31 8.72
C GLU A 157 19.78 9.50 9.39
N LYS A 158 19.97 9.67 10.71
CA LYS A 158 19.46 10.86 11.41
C LYS A 158 20.08 12.14 10.85
N ALA A 159 21.40 12.14 10.63
CA ALA A 159 22.09 13.29 10.04
C ALA A 159 21.54 13.64 8.65
N MET A 160 21.37 12.64 7.78
CA MET A 160 20.76 12.84 6.46
C MET A 160 19.36 13.44 6.56
N LEU A 161 18.53 12.97 7.49
CA LEU A 161 17.18 13.47 7.68
C LEU A 161 17.15 14.89 8.26
N PHE A 162 18.12 15.25 9.10
CA PHE A 162 18.26 16.62 9.59
C PHE A 162 18.71 17.60 8.51
N ASP A 163 19.58 17.16 7.58
CA ASP A 163 19.97 17.97 6.44
C ASP A 163 18.79 18.15 5.47
N GLU A 164 18.01 17.09 5.26
CA GLU A 164 16.76 17.09 4.50
C GLU A 164 15.74 18.08 5.08
N LEU A 165 15.60 18.14 6.41
CA LEU A 165 14.73 19.12 7.08
C LEU A 165 15.19 20.57 6.92
N ARG A 166 16.44 20.83 6.51
CA ARG A 166 16.92 22.19 6.21
C ARG A 166 16.87 22.49 4.71
N LYS A 167 17.15 21.48 3.91
CA LYS A 167 17.17 21.53 2.46
C LYS A 167 16.42 20.31 1.93
N PRO A 168 15.11 20.44 1.71
CA PRO A 168 14.29 19.37 1.18
C PRO A 168 14.78 18.94 -0.20
N MET A 169 14.71 17.64 -0.43
CA MET A 169 14.99 16.95 -1.68
C MET A 169 13.95 17.40 -2.70
N SER A 170 14.42 17.70 -3.89
CA SER A 170 13.54 17.99 -5.01
C SER A 170 12.79 16.74 -5.43
N LEU A 171 11.63 16.94 -6.05
CA LEU A 171 10.82 15.86 -6.60
C LEU A 171 11.62 14.94 -7.55
N THR A 172 12.50 15.53 -8.36
CA THR A 172 13.34 14.77 -9.30
C THR A 172 14.38 13.92 -8.58
N GLU A 173 15.05 14.45 -7.56
CA GLU A 173 15.98 13.67 -6.74
C GLU A 173 15.25 12.52 -6.03
N LEU A 174 14.05 12.76 -5.51
CA LEU A 174 13.23 11.75 -4.86
C LEU A 174 12.94 10.58 -5.80
N VAL A 175 12.46 10.88 -7.02
CA VAL A 175 12.15 9.86 -8.04
C VAL A 175 13.40 9.07 -8.45
N GLN A 176 14.55 9.73 -8.58
CA GLN A 176 15.81 9.06 -8.92
C GLN A 176 16.29 8.08 -7.84
N ALA A 177 15.93 8.33 -6.58
CA ALA A 177 16.27 7.47 -5.47
C ALA A 177 15.31 6.28 -5.29
N VAL A 178 14.23 6.18 -6.08
CA VAL A 178 13.29 5.06 -6.06
C VAL A 178 13.87 3.89 -6.89
N PRO A 179 14.21 2.74 -6.26
CA PRO A 179 14.89 1.65 -6.94
C PRO A 179 13.95 0.73 -7.74
N ASP A 180 12.68 0.66 -7.35
CA ASP A 180 11.71 -0.28 -7.91
C ASP A 180 10.28 0.25 -7.80
N ALA A 181 9.38 -0.39 -8.56
CA ALA A 181 7.98 0.03 -8.66
C ALA A 181 7.28 0.02 -7.28
N GLN A 182 7.55 -0.98 -6.46
CA GLN A 182 6.90 -1.14 -5.18
C GLN A 182 7.30 -0.04 -4.19
N THR A 183 8.60 0.29 -4.12
CA THR A 183 9.07 1.47 -3.38
C THR A 183 8.42 2.75 -3.90
N GLY A 184 8.17 2.85 -5.21
CA GLY A 184 7.43 3.97 -5.81
C GLY A 184 5.99 4.09 -5.32
N ILE A 185 5.28 2.96 -5.12
CA ILE A 185 3.93 2.95 -4.55
C ILE A 185 3.96 3.47 -3.11
N GLU A 186 4.92 3.01 -2.31
CA GLU A 186 5.07 3.45 -0.92
C GLU A 186 5.48 4.91 -0.81
N VAL A 187 6.41 5.39 -1.65
CA VAL A 187 6.81 6.80 -1.72
C VAL A 187 5.62 7.70 -2.02
N TYR A 188 4.77 7.31 -2.98
CA TYR A 188 3.55 8.06 -3.29
C TYR A 188 2.55 8.01 -2.13
N THR A 189 2.33 6.83 -1.55
CA THR A 189 1.40 6.64 -0.43
C THR A 189 1.81 7.45 0.80
N ALA A 190 3.11 7.49 1.11
CA ALA A 190 3.67 8.27 2.20
C ALA A 190 3.58 9.78 1.94
N SER A 191 3.87 10.21 0.71
CA SER A 191 3.72 11.61 0.32
C SER A 191 2.28 12.08 0.46
N ALA A 192 1.32 11.28 0.00
CA ALA A 192 -0.10 11.60 0.06
C ALA A 192 -0.67 11.57 1.49
N SER A 193 -0.08 10.80 2.41
CA SER A 193 -0.51 10.77 3.82
C SER A 193 0.09 11.91 4.65
N ALA A 194 1.17 12.54 4.17
CA ALA A 194 1.89 13.60 4.87
C ALA A 194 1.38 15.02 4.55
N ILE A 195 0.44 15.18 3.62
CA ILE A 195 -0.01 16.49 3.12
C ILE A 195 -1.53 16.60 3.13
N ASP A 196 -2.03 17.85 3.05
CA ASP A 196 -3.47 18.11 2.94
C ASP A 196 -3.96 17.99 1.49
N LEU A 197 -4.66 16.89 1.20
CA LEU A 197 -5.21 16.59 -0.13
C LEU A 197 -6.27 17.60 -0.62
N GLN A 198 -6.81 18.47 0.25
CA GLN A 198 -7.75 19.52 -0.14
C GLN A 198 -7.07 20.72 -0.80
N GLN A 199 -5.75 20.87 -0.63
CA GLN A 199 -5.01 21.99 -1.19
C GLN A 199 -4.64 21.76 -2.65
N SER A 200 -4.78 22.79 -3.47
CA SER A 200 -4.42 22.73 -4.90
C SER A 200 -2.91 22.51 -5.09
N VAL A 201 -2.07 23.05 -4.19
CA VAL A 201 -0.61 22.89 -4.25
C VAL A 201 -0.21 21.43 -4.01
N SER A 202 -0.78 20.80 -2.98
CA SER A 202 -0.63 19.37 -2.71
C SER A 202 -1.06 18.48 -3.89
N GLN A 203 -2.18 18.79 -4.53
CA GLN A 203 -2.65 18.05 -5.71
C GLN A 203 -1.69 18.17 -6.91
N GLN A 204 -1.12 19.36 -7.14
CA GLN A 204 -0.13 19.58 -8.19
C GLN A 204 1.16 18.79 -7.93
N TYR A 205 1.63 18.79 -6.68
CA TYR A 205 2.80 17.99 -6.27
C TYR A 205 2.56 16.50 -6.51
N LEU A 206 1.43 15.95 -6.05
CA LEU A 206 1.12 14.53 -6.23
C LEU A 206 0.92 14.16 -7.69
N GLN A 207 0.32 15.03 -8.50
CA GLN A 207 0.19 14.79 -9.95
C GLN A 207 1.57 14.70 -10.61
N ALA A 208 2.49 15.59 -10.26
CA ALA A 208 3.86 15.57 -10.78
C ALA A 208 4.62 14.31 -10.31
N LEU A 209 4.46 13.92 -9.04
CA LEU A 209 5.05 12.70 -8.49
C LEU A 209 4.53 11.45 -9.18
N ALA A 210 3.21 11.31 -9.33
CA ALA A 210 2.60 10.17 -10.03
C ALA A 210 3.08 10.06 -11.48
N HIS A 211 3.19 11.20 -12.18
CA HIS A 211 3.68 11.22 -13.54
C HIS A 211 5.15 10.78 -13.66
N GLN A 212 6.02 11.27 -12.78
CA GLN A 212 7.44 10.91 -12.80
C GLN A 212 7.70 9.46 -12.35
N LEU A 213 6.88 8.93 -11.44
CA LEU A 213 6.89 7.52 -11.05
C LEU A 213 6.16 6.60 -12.06
N CYS A 214 5.55 7.16 -13.10
CA CYS A 214 4.74 6.42 -14.08
C CYS A 214 3.61 5.59 -13.43
N LEU A 215 3.00 6.09 -12.34
CA LEU A 215 1.94 5.39 -11.64
C LEU A 215 0.65 5.38 -12.49
N PRO A 216 0.02 4.20 -12.68
CA PRO A 216 -1.29 4.13 -13.33
C PRO A 216 -2.33 4.96 -12.58
N ARG A 217 -3.17 5.69 -13.34
CA ARG A 217 -4.24 6.53 -12.76
C ARG A 217 -5.17 5.76 -11.83
N GLU A 218 -5.46 4.50 -12.15
CA GLU A 218 -6.32 3.64 -11.32
C GLU A 218 -5.63 3.23 -10.01
N LEU A 219 -4.31 3.04 -10.01
CA LEU A 219 -3.53 2.80 -8.80
C LEU A 219 -3.49 4.03 -7.90
N VAL A 220 -3.31 5.23 -8.48
CA VAL A 220 -3.41 6.49 -7.71
C VAL A 220 -4.78 6.62 -7.03
N GLN A 221 -5.85 6.29 -7.76
CA GLN A 221 -7.21 6.31 -7.21
C GLN A 221 -7.38 5.33 -6.06
N SER A 222 -6.89 4.09 -6.18
CA SER A 222 -6.99 3.11 -5.09
C SER A 222 -6.22 3.55 -3.84
N ILE A 223 -5.05 4.18 -4.00
CA ILE A 223 -4.30 4.75 -2.87
C ILE A 223 -5.12 5.85 -2.17
N HIS A 224 -5.71 6.77 -2.92
CA HIS A 224 -6.52 7.85 -2.34
C HIS A 224 -7.79 7.32 -1.65
N GLN A 225 -8.40 6.26 -2.17
CA GLN A 225 -9.55 5.61 -1.54
C GLN A 225 -9.18 4.97 -0.19
N GLU A 226 -8.04 4.27 -0.13
CA GLU A 226 -7.55 3.68 1.12
C GLU A 226 -7.21 4.76 2.17
N LEU A 227 -6.61 5.87 1.76
CA LEU A 227 -6.32 6.99 2.66
C LEU A 227 -7.61 7.68 3.16
N ALA A 228 -8.60 7.90 2.29
CA ALA A 228 -9.88 8.49 2.68
C ALA A 228 -10.65 7.57 3.66
N ALA A 229 -10.59 6.25 3.47
CA ALA A 229 -11.23 5.29 4.37
C ALA A 229 -10.66 5.35 5.80
N LEU A 230 -9.36 5.62 5.94
CA LEU A 230 -8.74 5.82 7.26
C LEU A 230 -9.21 7.10 7.95
N GLN A 231 -9.35 8.20 7.21
CA GLN A 231 -9.77 9.49 7.77
C GLN A 231 -11.20 9.47 8.31
N HIS A 232 -12.06 8.58 7.81
CA HIS A 232 -13.44 8.41 8.30
C HIS A 232 -13.58 7.45 9.50
N THR A 233 -12.52 6.71 9.84
CA THR A 233 -12.57 5.69 10.90
C THR A 233 -12.10 6.24 12.27
N ILE A 234 -11.57 7.46 12.30
CA ILE A 234 -11.03 8.15 13.48
C ILE A 234 -11.97 9.29 13.88
#